data_AF-A0A1M6FQC1-F1
#
_entry.id   AF-A0A1M6FQC1-F1
#
_cell.length_a   1.000
_cell.length_b   1.000
_cell.length_c   1.000
_cell.angle_alpha   90.00
_cell.angle_beta   90.00
_cell.angle_gamma   90.00
#
_symmetry.space_group_name_H-M   'P 1'
#
loop_
_entity.id
_entity.type
_entity.pdbx_description
1 polymer ?
#
loop_
_entity_poly.entity_id
_entity_poly.type
_entity_poly.pdbx_seq_one_letter_code
_entity_poly.pdbx_strand_id
1 'polypeptide(L)' 'MLLKNLILAYSYCDVCGEEKKTEMVCCNYTYTNELDDISITEESCWSICNECSNSLNQA' A
#
# COMPACT_ATOMS: atom_id res chain seq x y z
N MET A 1 1.87 -10.40 -19.06
CA MET A 1 0.41 -10.27 -18.85
C MET A 1 0.07 -8.80 -18.75
N LEU A 2 -1.08 -8.44 -19.30
CA LEU A 2 -1.53 -7.10 -19.69
C LEU A 2 -1.90 -6.19 -18.50
N LEU A 3 -1.77 -4.89 -18.77
CA LEU A 3 -2.17 -3.71 -18.00
C LEU A 3 -3.15 -3.99 -16.84
N LYS A 4 -2.69 -3.77 -15.60
CA LYS A 4 -3.62 -3.43 -14.51
C LYS A 4 -3.91 -1.94 -14.60
N ASN A 5 -5.19 -1.62 -14.82
CA ASN A 5 -5.75 -0.27 -14.87
C ASN A 5 -5.17 0.60 -13.74
N LEU A 6 -4.32 1.55 -14.13
CA LEU A 6 -3.84 2.62 -13.27
C LEU A 6 -5.01 3.60 -13.10
N ILE A 7 -5.95 3.31 -12.21
CA ILE A 7 -6.99 4.27 -11.83
C ILE A 7 -6.30 5.32 -10.98
N LEU A 8 -5.87 6.39 -11.63
CA LEU A 8 -5.37 7.58 -10.96
C LEU A 8 -6.56 8.30 -10.33
N ALA A 9 -6.90 7.89 -9.12
CA ALA A 9 -7.89 8.57 -8.31
C ALA A 9 -7.23 9.79 -7.65
N TYR A 10 -7.94 10.92 -7.64
CA TYR A 10 -7.66 11.96 -6.65
C TYR A 10 -8.25 11.47 -5.33
N SER A 11 -7.39 11.18 -4.35
CA SER A 11 -7.80 10.78 -3.01
C SER A 11 -6.80 11.34 -1.99
N TYR A 12 -7.12 11.17 -0.71
CA TYR A 12 -6.18 11.48 0.37
C TYR A 12 -5.04 10.46 0.36
N CYS A 13 -3.80 10.94 0.39
CA CYS A 13 -2.64 10.09 0.60
C CYS A 13 -2.60 9.61 2.05
N ASP A 14 -2.59 8.30 2.27
CA ASP A 14 -2.54 7.71 3.63
C ASP A 14 -1.22 8.01 4.37
N VAL A 15 -0.18 8.45 3.65
CA VAL A 15 1.13 8.78 4.23
C VAL A 15 1.21 10.24 4.66
N CYS A 16 0.83 11.19 3.79
CA CYS A 16 0.99 12.62 4.04
C CYS A 16 -0.32 13.36 4.35
N GLY A 17 -1.48 12.70 4.23
CA GLY A 17 -2.80 13.26 4.54
C GLY A 17 -3.30 14.32 3.57
N GLU A 18 -2.60 14.57 2.46
CA GLU A 18 -3.01 15.57 1.46
C GLU A 18 -3.85 14.94 0.36
N GLU A 19 -4.86 15.68 -0.12
CA GLU A 19 -5.67 15.29 -1.27
C GLU A 19 -4.89 15.57 -2.56
N LYS A 20 -4.45 14.49 -3.23
CA LYS A 20 -3.72 14.58 -4.50
C LYS A 20 -3.85 13.28 -5.29
N LYS A 21 -3.15 13.22 -6.41
CA LYS A 21 -3.13 12.03 -7.26
C LYS A 21 -2.42 10.89 -6.52
N THR A 22 -3.14 9.82 -6.25
CA THR A 22 -2.64 8.65 -5.53
C THR A 22 -2.69 7.40 -6.40
N GLU A 23 -1.90 6.41 -6.03
CA GLU A 23 -1.96 5.04 -6.54
C GLU A 23 -2.22 4.11 -5.37
N MET A 24 -3.03 3.07 -5.59
CA MET A 24 -3.29 2.06 -4.58
C MET A 24 -2.13 1.06 -4.54
N VAL A 25 -1.49 0.95 -3.38
CA VAL A 25 -0.39 0.03 -3.12
C VAL A 25 -0.86 -0.99 -2.09
N CYS A 26 -0.77 -2.28 -2.41
CA CYS A 26 -1.14 -3.36 -1.51
C CYS A 26 0.09 -4.18 -1.13
N CYS A 27 0.25 -4.47 0.16
CA CYS A 27 1.30 -5.33 0.69
C CYS A 27 0.67 -6.48 1.47
N ASN A 28 1.26 -7.66 1.33
CA ASN A 28 0.95 -8.80 2.19
C ASN A 28 1.95 -8.81 3.34
N TYR A 29 1.47 -8.89 4.57
CA TYR A 29 2.33 -9.20 5.71
C TYR A 29 1.89 -10.52 6.33
N THR A 30 2.88 -11.32 6.70
CA THR A 30 2.68 -12.57 7.41
C THR A 30 3.17 -12.37 8.83
N TYR A 31 2.31 -12.65 9.80
CA TYR A 31 2.68 -12.67 11.21
C TYR A 31 2.33 -14.03 11.80
N THR A 32 3.17 -14.49 12.72
CA THR A 32 2.94 -15.72 13.46
C THR A 32 2.34 -15.35 14.80
N ASN A 33 1.14 -15.85 15.09
CA ASN A 33 0.59 -15.74 16.43
C ASN A 33 1.34 -16.73 17.33
N GLU A 34 2.18 -16.21 18.22
CA GLU A 34 3.03 -17.00 19.12
C GLU A 34 2.24 -17.94 20.06
N LEU A 35 0.94 -17.67 20.27
CA LEU A 35 0.09 -18.49 21.14
C LEU A 35 -0.38 -19.79 20.48
N ASP A 36 -0.63 -19.74 19.17
CA ASP A 36 -1.26 -20.84 18.43
C ASP A 36 -0.33 -21.47 17.37
N ASP A 37 0.87 -20.91 17.17
CA ASP A 37 1.83 -21.28 16.10
C ASP A 37 1.19 -21.25 14.70
N ILE A 38 0.21 -20.37 14.53
CA ILE A 38 -0.50 -20.15 13.27
C ILE A 38 0.14 -18.95 12.58
N SER A 39 0.57 -19.15 11.33
CA SER A 39 0.97 -18.07 10.44
C SER A 39 -0.25 -17.52 9.70
N ILE A 40 -0.57 -16.25 9.94
CA ILE A 40 -1.66 -15.53 9.28
C ILE A 40 -1.05 -14.59 8.24
N THR A 41 -1.60 -14.60 7.02
CA THR A 41 -1.21 -13.65 5.97
C THR A 41 -2.38 -12.73 5.67
N GLU A 42 -2.16 -11.43 5.81
CA GLU A 42 -3.16 -10.38 5.56
C GLU A 42 -2.69 -9.47 4.43
N GLU A 43 -3.62 -9.08 3.56
CA GLU A 43 -3.41 -8.04 2.54
C GLU A 43 -3.88 -6.71 3.12
N SER A 44 -3.02 -5.69 3.05
CA SER A 44 -3.37 -4.32 3.39
C SER A 44 -3.03 -3.38 2.25
N CYS A 45 -3.96 -2.49 1.91
CA CYS A 45 -3.84 -1.55 0.80
C CYS A 45 -3.92 -0.11 1.29
N TRP A 46 -3.08 0.76 0.70
CA TRP A 46 -3.02 2.18 1.00
C TRP A 46 -3.01 3.01 -0.30
N SER A 47 -3.65 4.17 -0.27
CA SER A 47 -3.56 5.19 -1.30
C SER A 47 -2.31 6.03 -1.06
N ILE A 48 -1.30 5.89 -1.92
CA ILE A 48 -0.01 6.57 -1.76
C ILE A 48 0.19 7.55 -2.91
N CYS A 49 0.56 8.79 -2.61
CA CYS A 49 0.93 9.77 -3.63
C CYS A 49 2.32 9.49 -4.21
N ASN A 50 2.57 9.94 -5.44
CA ASN A 50 3.85 9.69 -6.13
C ASN A 50 5.08 10.19 -5.34
N GLU A 51 4.96 11.33 -4.65
CA GLU A 51 6.04 11.88 -3.82
C GLU A 51 6.40 10.96 -2.66
N CYS A 52 5.39 10.47 -1.91
CA CYS A 52 5.60 9.54 -0.81
C CYS A 52 6.10 8.17 -1.30
N SER A 53 5.62 7.70 -2.46
CA SER A 53 6.08 6.46 -3.08
C SER A 53 7.57 6.52 -3.44
N ASN A 54 8.04 7.65 -3.98
CA ASN A 54 9.46 7.81 -4.34
C ASN A 54 10.38 7.83 -3.11
N SER A 55 9.94 8.42 -2.00
CA SER A 55 10.71 8.40 -0.74
C SER A 55 10.83 7.01 -0.12
N LEU A 56 9.80 6.15 -0.28
CA LEU A 56 9.81 4.78 0.21
C LEU A 56 10.75 3.86 -0.59
N ASN A 57 10.90 4.10 -1.89
CA ASN A 57 11.72 3.26 -2.79
C ASN A 57 13.21 3.67 -2.84
N GLN A 58 13.61 4.72 -2.11
CA GLN A 58 15.00 5.19 -2.06
C GLN A 58 15.71 4.90 -0.72
N ALA A 59 15.04 4.24 0.22
CA ALA A 59 15.62 3.75 1.48
C ALA A 59 16.03 2.28 1.35
#